data_AF-K1SMU4-F1
#
_entry.id   AF-K1SMU4-F1
#
_cell.length_a   1.000
_cell.length_b   1.000
_cell.length_c   1.000
_cell.angle_alpha   90.00
_cell.angle_beta   90.00
_cell.angle_gamma   90.00
#
_symmetry.space_group_name_H-M   'P 1'
#
loop_
_entity.id
_entity.type
_entity.pdbx_description
1 polymer ?
#
loop_
_entity_poly.entity_id
_entity_poly.type
_entity_poly.pdbx_seq_one_letter_code
_entity_poly.pdbx_strand_id
1 'polypeptide(L)'
;MANYIQGLFHGIRTLLTGLKVTGKEFVTPKITEQYPENRATLKMNERFCGTLTMPHDAEGKNKCVACGLCQAACPNGTIKITTETVTDEETGKPRRRLVKYEYDLGACMFCHLCVNACPH
;
A
#
# COMPACT_ATOMS: atom_id res chain seq x y z
N MET A 1 -9.36 -47.62 -40.49
CA MET A 1 -10.08 -47.92 -39.23
C MET A 1 -9.14 -47.97 -38.02
N ALA A 2 -7.98 -48.65 -38.11
CA ALA A 2 -6.97 -48.70 -37.04
C ALA A 2 -6.47 -47.33 -36.55
N ASN A 3 -6.18 -46.38 -37.46
CA ASN A 3 -5.68 -45.05 -37.11
C ASN A 3 -6.69 -44.19 -36.32
N TYR A 4 -8.00 -44.40 -36.52
CA TYR A 4 -9.05 -43.68 -35.79
C TYR A 4 -9.19 -44.20 -34.35
N ILE A 5 -9.14 -45.52 -34.18
CA ILE A 5 -9.18 -46.18 -32.87
C ILE A 5 -7.94 -45.78 -32.04
N GLN A 6 -6.76 -45.74 -32.67
CA GLN A 6 -5.53 -45.28 -32.02
C GLN A 6 -5.61 -43.80 -31.58
N GLY A 7 -6.19 -42.92 -32.41
CA GLY A 7 -6.42 -41.52 -32.05
C GLY A 7 -7.39 -41.35 -30.88
N LEU A 8 -8.45 -42.16 -30.82
CA LEU A 8 -9.41 -42.16 -29.72
C LEU A 8 -8.75 -42.59 -28.39
N PHE A 9 -7.96 -43.66 -28.39
CA PHE A 9 -7.23 -44.10 -27.19
C PHE A 9 -6.17 -43.08 -26.75
N HIS A 10 -5.52 -42.41 -27.70
CA HIS A 10 -4.59 -41.32 -27.38
C HIS A 10 -5.32 -40.14 -26.72
N GLY A 11 -6.48 -39.73 -27.26
CA GLY A 11 -7.32 -38.68 -26.68
C GLY A 11 -7.85 -39.00 -25.28
N ILE A 12 -8.29 -40.23 -25.04
CA ILE A 12 -8.74 -40.66 -23.70
C ILE A 12 -7.56 -40.65 -22.72
N ARG A 13 -6.38 -41.11 -23.14
CA ARG A 13 -5.17 -41.10 -22.30
C ARG A 13 -4.75 -39.68 -21.92
N THR A 14 -4.78 -38.74 -22.86
CA THR A 14 -4.42 -37.34 -22.56
C THR A 14 -5.47 -36.67 -21.68
N LEU A 15 -6.76 -36.95 -21.90
CA LEU A 15 -7.85 -36.47 -21.04
C LEU A 15 -7.71 -36.95 -19.59
N LEU A 16 -7.47 -38.25 -19.40
CA LEU A 16 -7.26 -38.83 -18.06
C LEU A 16 -6.00 -38.27 -17.39
N THR A 17 -4.96 -37.97 -18.17
CA THR A 17 -3.75 -37.33 -17.66
C THR A 17 -4.06 -35.93 -17.12
N GLY A 18 -4.86 -35.13 -17.84
CA GLY A 18 -5.33 -33.83 -17.36
C GLY A 18 -6.22 -33.93 -16.13
N LEU A 19 -7.19 -34.85 -16.14
CA LEU A 19 -8.12 -35.05 -15.02
C LEU A 19 -7.38 -35.50 -13.74
N LYS A 20 -6.30 -36.28 -13.86
CA LYS A 20 -5.45 -36.66 -12.74
C LYS A 20 -4.83 -35.43 -12.05
N VAL A 21 -4.43 -34.42 -12.82
CA VAL A 21 -3.88 -33.17 -12.26
C VAL A 21 -4.99 -32.39 -11.56
N THR A 22 -6.14 -32.22 -12.20
CA THR A 22 -7.29 -31.52 -11.59
C THR A 22 -7.76 -32.22 -10.30
N GLY A 23 -7.83 -33.56 -10.32
CA GLY A 23 -8.20 -34.35 -9.14
C GLY A 23 -7.21 -34.21 -8.00
N LYS A 24 -5.90 -34.10 -8.30
CA LYS A 24 -4.88 -33.80 -7.29
C LYS A 24 -5.10 -32.41 -6.68
N GLU A 25 -5.28 -31.39 -7.50
CA GLU A 25 -5.46 -30.02 -6.99
C GLU A 25 -6.75 -29.82 -6.19
N PHE A 26 -7.80 -30.60 -6.47
CA PHE A 26 -9.05 -30.55 -5.71
C PHE A 26 -8.85 -30.88 -4.22
N VAL A 27 -8.00 -31.86 -3.91
CA VAL A 27 -7.71 -32.31 -2.54
C VAL A 27 -6.57 -31.54 -1.87
N THR A 28 -5.71 -30.86 -2.64
CA THR A 28 -4.64 -30.00 -2.10
C THR A 28 -5.24 -28.93 -1.15
N PRO A 29 -4.58 -28.61 -0.02
CA PRO A 29 -4.99 -27.50 0.84
C PRO A 29 -4.90 -26.17 0.08
N LYS A 30 -5.83 -25.27 0.38
CA LYS A 30 -6.05 -24.05 -0.40
C LYS A 30 -5.08 -22.99 0.13
N ILE A 31 -4.23 -22.46 -0.74
CA ILE A 31 -3.28 -21.40 -0.39
C ILE A 31 -3.94 -20.01 -0.25
N THR A 32 -5.25 -19.94 -0.48
CA THR A 32 -6.02 -18.70 -0.42
C THR A 32 -6.12 -18.17 1.01
N GLU A 33 -5.94 -16.87 1.13
CA GLU A 33 -6.08 -16.11 2.36
C GLU A 33 -7.49 -15.48 2.37
N GLN A 34 -8.34 -15.83 3.36
CA GLN A 34 -9.73 -15.34 3.42
C GLN A 34 -9.80 -13.98 4.10
N TYR A 35 -9.87 -12.94 3.28
CA TYR A 35 -10.12 -11.57 3.74
C TYR A 35 -11.63 -11.32 3.84
N PRO A 36 -12.13 -10.70 4.93
CA PRO A 36 -11.41 -9.97 5.98
C PRO A 36 -11.07 -10.77 7.26
N GLU A 37 -11.45 -12.04 7.35
CA GLU A 37 -11.33 -12.86 8.57
C GLU A 37 -9.87 -13.04 9.03
N ASN A 38 -8.94 -13.09 8.08
CA ASN A 38 -7.51 -13.23 8.33
C ASN A 38 -6.75 -11.92 8.59
N ARG A 39 -7.44 -10.77 8.72
CA ARG A 39 -6.80 -9.45 8.85
C ARG A 39 -5.86 -9.35 10.06
N ALA A 40 -6.11 -10.12 11.13
CA ALA A 40 -5.24 -10.16 12.31
C ALA A 40 -3.91 -10.89 12.08
N THR A 41 -3.90 -11.89 11.19
CA THR A 41 -2.69 -12.68 10.84
C THR A 41 -2.01 -12.16 9.58
N LEU A 42 -2.65 -11.26 8.83
CA LEU A 42 -2.13 -10.66 7.61
C LEU A 42 -0.91 -9.79 7.92
N LYS A 43 0.28 -10.30 7.61
CA LYS A 43 1.54 -9.56 7.72
C LYS A 43 1.80 -8.80 6.42
N MET A 44 1.69 -7.49 6.48
CA MET A 44 2.11 -6.63 5.37
C MET A 44 3.64 -6.52 5.34
N ASN A 45 4.23 -6.28 4.17
CA ASN A 45 5.68 -6.06 4.05
C ASN A 45 6.10 -4.79 4.83
N GLU A 46 7.30 -4.81 5.42
CA GLU A 46 7.87 -3.68 6.18
C GLU A 46 7.91 -2.37 5.38
N ARG A 47 8.14 -2.44 4.06
CA ARG A 47 8.21 -1.26 3.17
C ARG A 47 6.94 -1.06 2.35
N PHE A 48 5.80 -1.56 2.82
CA PHE A 48 4.53 -1.36 2.12
C PHE A 48 4.13 0.13 2.10
N CYS A 49 3.89 0.65 0.90
CA CYS A 49 3.41 2.01 0.70
C CYS A 49 1.89 2.08 0.94
N GLY A 50 1.50 2.21 2.20
CA GLY A 50 0.10 2.39 2.61
C GLY A 50 -0.31 3.85 2.74
N THR A 51 -1.46 4.04 3.39
CA THR A 51 -1.96 5.36 3.79
C THR A 51 -0.93 6.10 4.64
N LEU A 52 -0.70 7.37 4.28
CA LEU A 52 0.15 8.26 5.04
C LEU A 52 -0.47 8.54 6.41
N THR A 53 0.35 8.46 7.44
CA THR A 53 -0.01 8.86 8.80
C THR A 53 1.04 9.83 9.31
N MET A 54 0.60 10.88 10.00
CA MET A 54 1.52 11.80 10.66
C MET A 54 1.86 11.22 12.04
N PRO A 55 3.14 10.93 12.35
CA PRO A 55 3.50 10.45 13.66
C PRO A 55 3.30 11.55 14.71
N HIS A 56 2.65 11.18 15.81
CA HIS A 56 2.45 12.04 16.99
C HIS A 56 3.18 11.44 18.19
N ASP A 57 3.83 12.29 18.98
CA ASP A 57 4.44 11.92 20.25
C ASP A 57 3.37 11.66 21.32
N ALA A 58 3.77 11.15 22.50
CA ALA A 58 2.84 10.84 23.61
C ALA A 58 2.01 12.05 24.09
N GLU A 59 2.51 13.26 23.88
CA GLU A 59 1.82 14.53 24.18
C GLU A 59 0.89 15.01 23.04
N GLY A 60 0.76 14.23 21.95
CA GLY A 60 -0.04 14.59 20.76
C GLY A 60 0.62 15.57 19.80
N LYS A 61 1.86 16.01 20.08
CA LYS A 61 2.64 16.90 19.20
C LYS A 61 3.15 16.14 17.98
N ASN A 62 3.14 16.78 16.81
CA ASN A 62 3.74 16.24 15.59
C ASN A 62 5.11 16.89 15.34
N LYS A 63 5.94 16.22 14.52
CA LYS A 63 7.28 16.70 14.14
C LYS A 63 7.30 17.67 12.95
N CYS A 64 6.13 18.06 12.42
CA CYS A 64 6.05 18.86 11.21
C CYS A 64 6.46 20.32 11.46
N VAL A 65 7.50 20.78 10.77
CA VAL A 65 7.98 22.18 10.81
C VAL A 65 7.37 23.08 9.73
N ALA A 66 6.29 22.62 9.07
CA ALA A 66 5.59 23.38 8.05
C ALA A 66 6.49 23.84 6.87
N CYS A 67 7.44 22.99 6.44
CA CYS A 67 8.39 23.30 5.36
C CYS A 67 7.77 23.30 3.96
N GLY A 68 6.66 22.59 3.75
CA GLY A 68 5.98 22.49 2.44
C GLY A 68 6.63 21.51 1.45
N LEU A 69 7.72 20.82 1.81
CA LEU A 69 8.45 19.91 0.90
C LEU A 69 7.58 18.76 0.41
N CYS A 70 6.76 18.16 1.28
CA CYS A 70 5.88 17.05 0.88
C CYS A 70 4.77 17.48 -0.09
N GLN A 71 4.31 18.73 -0.02
CA GLN A 71 3.37 19.31 -0.98
C GLN A 71 4.06 19.54 -2.33
N ALA A 72 5.28 20.09 -2.34
CA ALA A 72 6.05 20.33 -3.57
C ALA A 72 6.50 19.02 -4.25
N ALA A 73 6.86 18.00 -3.48
CA ALA A 73 7.27 16.69 -3.99
C ALA A 73 6.10 15.84 -4.51
N CYS A 74 4.85 16.22 -4.22
CA CYS A 74 3.69 15.44 -4.64
C CYS A 74 3.40 15.67 -6.14
N PRO A 75 3.50 14.63 -6.99
CA PRO A 75 3.25 14.79 -8.43
C PRO A 75 1.78 15.09 -8.76
N ASN A 76 0.86 14.70 -7.87
CA ASN A 76 -0.58 14.90 -8.06
C ASN A 76 -1.16 16.04 -7.17
N GLY A 77 -0.32 16.73 -6.40
CA GLY A 77 -0.77 17.83 -5.53
C GLY A 77 -1.79 17.44 -4.47
N THR A 78 -1.77 16.20 -3.98
CA THR A 78 -2.78 15.64 -3.05
C THR A 78 -2.67 16.15 -1.62
N ILE A 79 -1.57 16.83 -1.30
CA ILE A 79 -1.26 17.34 0.05
C ILE A 79 -1.34 18.85 -0.01
N LYS A 80 -2.12 19.47 0.88
CA LYS A 80 -2.15 20.92 1.09
C LYS A 80 -1.77 21.24 2.53
N ILE A 81 -0.83 22.16 2.68
CA ILE A 81 -0.33 22.62 3.97
C ILE A 81 -0.72 24.09 4.14
N THR A 82 -1.46 24.37 5.20
CA THR A 82 -1.71 25.75 5.65
C THR A 82 -0.77 26.06 6.81
N THR A 83 -0.01 27.16 6.68
CA THR A 83 1.04 27.55 7.64
C THR A 83 0.77 28.93 8.20
N GLU A 84 1.08 29.15 9.47
CA GLU A 84 1.05 30.45 10.13
C GLU A 84 2.44 30.78 10.67
N THR A 85 2.81 32.06 10.65
CA THR A 85 4.07 32.54 11.22
C THR A 85 3.82 32.92 12.66
N VAL A 86 4.45 32.21 13.59
CA VAL A 86 4.37 32.46 15.02
C VAL A 86 5.75 32.91 15.49
N THR A 87 5.81 33.96 16.30
CA THR A 87 7.07 34.37 16.94
C THR A 87 7.37 33.43 18.09
N ASP A 88 8.57 32.84 18.10
CA ASP A 88 8.97 32.00 19.23
C ASP A 88 9.27 32.87 20.46
N GLU A 89 8.65 32.58 21.60
CA GLU A 89 8.74 33.39 22.81
C GLU A 89 10.16 33.40 23.41
N GLU A 90 10.93 32.32 23.21
CA GLU A 90 12.27 32.20 23.77
C GLU A 90 13.38 32.78 22.87
N THR A 91 13.22 32.76 21.54
CA THR A 91 14.27 33.20 20.61
C THR A 91 13.93 34.46 19.83
N GLY A 92 12.68 34.96 19.92
CA GLY A 92 12.20 36.13 19.18
C GLY A 92 12.22 35.96 17.66
N LYS A 93 12.53 34.76 17.15
CA LYS A 93 12.61 34.47 15.72
C LYS A 93 11.24 34.05 15.19
N PRO A 94 10.88 34.47 13.96
CA PRO A 94 9.67 33.98 13.31
C PRO A 94 9.85 32.51 12.95
N ARG A 95 8.97 31.64 13.45
CA ARG A 95 8.88 30.22 13.07
C ARG A 95 7.57 29.96 12.35
N ARG A 96 7.59 29.02 11.39
CA ARG A 96 6.38 28.55 10.73
C ARG A 96 5.77 27.41 11.53
N ARG A 97 4.47 27.50 11.80
CA ARG A 97 3.67 26.48 12.46
C ARG A 97 2.66 25.90 11.48
N LEU A 98 2.46 24.59 11.53
CA LEU A 98 1.40 23.91 10.80
C LEU A 98 0.04 24.26 11.42
N VAL A 99 -0.86 24.86 10.63
CA VAL A 99 -2.24 25.14 11.02
C VAL A 99 -3.15 23.99 10.59
N LYS A 100 -3.02 23.58 9.32
CA LYS A 100 -3.87 22.54 8.72
C LYS A 100 -3.05 21.69 7.77
N TYR A 101 -3.22 20.38 7.89
CA TYR A 101 -2.71 19.38 6.95
C TYR A 101 -3.89 18.70 6.28
N GLU A 102 -4.05 18.91 4.99
CA GLU A 102 -5.11 18.28 4.19
C GLU A 102 -4.47 17.25 3.26
N TYR A 103 -4.98 16.03 3.30
CA TYR A 103 -4.50 14.92 2.49
C TYR A 103 -5.69 14.24 1.81
N ASP A 104 -5.72 14.35 0.48
CA ASP A 104 -6.72 13.66 -0.34
C ASP A 104 -6.26 12.23 -0.65
N LEU A 105 -6.89 11.28 0.03
CA LEU A 105 -6.70 9.84 -0.16
C LEU A 105 -7.17 9.34 -1.53
N GLY A 106 -8.24 9.93 -2.08
CA GLY A 106 -8.80 9.50 -3.36
C GLY A 106 -7.92 9.84 -4.55
N ALA A 107 -7.16 10.93 -4.44
CA ALA A 107 -6.20 11.35 -5.45
C ALA A 107 -4.77 10.77 -5.22
N CYS A 108 -4.49 10.17 -4.07
CA CYS A 108 -3.14 9.73 -3.73
C CYS A 108 -2.74 8.47 -4.51
N MET A 109 -1.55 8.47 -5.10
CA MET A 109 -0.99 7.32 -5.83
C MET A 109 -0.02 6.47 -5.00
N PHE A 110 0.12 6.74 -3.69
CA PHE A 110 1.00 6.02 -2.76
C PHE A 110 2.47 5.88 -3.23
N CYS A 111 3.00 6.90 -3.90
CA CYS A 111 4.35 6.90 -4.49
C CYS A 111 5.51 7.05 -3.49
N HIS A 112 5.24 7.30 -2.20
CA HIS A 112 6.24 7.49 -1.14
C HIS A 112 7.20 8.70 -1.29
N LEU A 113 7.07 9.52 -2.34
CA LEU A 113 7.95 10.68 -2.57
C LEU A 113 7.89 11.73 -1.46
N CYS A 114 6.69 11.97 -0.91
CA CYS A 114 6.51 12.90 0.20
C CYS A 114 7.20 12.45 1.50
N VAL A 115 7.31 11.15 1.74
CA VAL A 115 8.00 10.58 2.90
C VAL A 115 9.51 10.68 2.70
N ASN A 116 10.01 10.36 1.50
CA ASN A 116 11.44 10.51 1.17
C ASN A 116 11.90 11.97 1.21
N ALA A 117 11.02 12.92 0.86
CA ALA A 117 11.30 14.35 0.91
C ALA A 117 11.16 14.95 2.31
N CYS A 118 10.56 14.22 3.27
CA CYS A 118 10.37 14.73 4.63
C CYS A 118 11.68 14.64 5.41
N PRO A 119 12.19 15.76 5.97
CA PRO A 119 13.42 15.75 6.76
C PRO A 119 13.22 15.31 8.22
N HIS A 120 11.99 15.01 8.64
CA HIS A 120 11.59 14.67 10.01
C HIS A 120 10.79 13.37 10.05
#